data_AF-A0A1G7ABG9-F1
#
_entry.id   AF-A0A1G7ABG9-F1
#
_cell.length_a   1.000
_cell.length_b   1.000
_cell.length_c   1.000
_cell.angle_alpha   90.00
_cell.angle_beta   90.00
_cell.angle_gamma   90.00
#
_symmetry.space_group_name_H-M   'P 1'
#
loop_
_entity.id
_entity.type
_entity.pdbx_description
1 polymer ?
#
loop_
_entity_poly.entity_id
_entity_poly.type
_entity_poly.pdbx_seq_one_letter_code
_entity_poly.pdbx_strand_id
1 'polypeptide(L)'
;MALLSHYTSRVGLEGIAKSKTWWATSFLQLNDASEYFYAWEIVQRKALRLTIEKLPAGVLPASFDLQSHAANATAQFRQLVASSGDGGLMYVASFATASTEDHERRGILTLWDRYTQHKGYCLQFEENDIRRMLDLELQKGSYAALSLERVRYGVDENDREFKTLSDQLAQIYLLQAARARPDLQIEVDFERLPSEAYLLRRLMEFCARHKDPCFEDEREVRIFAFPADEASVRFLTGIAGVKKRRQTPAGKTYIALGEYWDFQLTPRRIIIGTRADPDIASIVGLYDPKPEVYHASLPIA
;
A
#
# COMPACT_ATOMS: atom_id res chain seq x y z
N MET A 1 15.88 15.28 11.35
CA MET A 1 15.30 13.91 11.29
C MET A 1 13.95 14.02 10.60
N ALA A 2 13.60 13.09 9.71
CA ALA A 2 12.33 13.18 8.99
C ALA A 2 11.16 12.75 9.89
N LEU A 3 10.10 13.57 9.92
CA LEU A 3 8.83 13.23 10.56
C LEU A 3 7.84 12.70 9.54
N LEU A 4 7.12 11.64 9.92
CA LEU A 4 6.05 11.01 9.15
C LEU A 4 4.70 11.34 9.80
N SER A 5 3.82 11.97 9.03
CA SER A 5 2.53 12.48 9.49
C SER A 5 1.40 11.50 9.16
N HIS A 6 0.63 11.07 10.15
CA HIS A 6 -0.56 10.23 9.98
C HIS A 6 -1.82 11.00 10.38
N TYR A 7 -2.74 11.18 9.43
CA TYR A 7 -4.01 11.90 9.65
C TYR A 7 -5.08 10.92 10.07
N THR A 8 -5.79 11.25 11.15
CA THR A 8 -6.78 10.35 11.75
C THR A 8 -7.93 11.10 12.41
N SER A 9 -9.02 10.40 12.70
CA SER A 9 -10.16 10.94 13.44
C SER A 9 -9.92 10.87 14.95
N ARG A 10 -10.83 11.42 15.77
CA ARG A 10 -10.75 11.26 17.24
C ARG A 10 -10.77 9.80 17.65
N VAL A 11 -11.67 9.01 17.05
CA VAL A 11 -11.77 7.57 17.31
C VAL A 11 -10.49 6.85 16.92
N GLY A 12 -9.87 7.22 15.80
CA GLY A 12 -8.59 6.64 15.38
C GLY A 12 -7.43 7.01 16.31
N LEU A 13 -7.35 8.27 16.73
CA LEU A 13 -6.39 8.73 17.73
C LEU A 13 -6.55 7.96 19.05
N GLU A 14 -7.77 7.87 19.59
CA GLU A 14 -8.03 7.09 20.81
C GLU A 14 -7.68 5.61 20.66
N GLY A 15 -8.00 5.02 19.50
CA GLY A 15 -7.68 3.64 19.18
C GLY A 15 -6.18 3.40 19.25
N ILE A 16 -5.38 4.22 18.56
CA ILE A 16 -3.91 4.15 18.55
C ILE A 16 -3.35 4.35 19.97
N ALA A 17 -3.87 5.33 20.71
CA ALA A 17 -3.41 5.63 22.06
C ALA A 17 -3.66 4.49 23.04
N LYS A 18 -4.83 3.83 22.95
CA LYS A 18 -5.23 2.72 23.83
C LYS A 18 -4.57 1.40 23.44
N SER A 19 -4.53 1.08 22.14
CA SER A 19 -4.01 -0.20 21.66
C SER A 19 -2.50 -0.23 21.48
N LYS A 20 -1.85 0.94 21.34
CA LYS A 20 -0.43 1.07 20.99
C LYS A 20 -0.08 0.38 19.66
N THR A 21 -1.07 0.26 18.78
CA THR A 21 -0.93 -0.38 17.47
C THR A 21 -1.41 0.54 16.36
N TRP A 22 -0.94 0.26 15.14
CA TRP A 22 -1.48 0.82 13.92
C TRP A 22 -2.29 -0.20 13.16
N TRP A 23 -3.30 0.28 12.47
CA TRP A 23 -4.10 -0.55 11.60
C TRP A 23 -3.59 -0.38 10.19
N ALA A 24 -2.96 -1.44 9.65
CA ALA A 24 -2.78 -1.54 8.22
C ALA A 24 -4.05 -2.14 7.64
N THR A 25 -4.72 -1.40 6.75
CA THR A 25 -6.02 -1.78 6.18
C THR A 25 -5.78 -2.55 4.88
N SER A 26 -6.65 -3.51 4.56
CA SER A 26 -6.61 -4.19 3.26
C SER A 26 -6.63 -3.16 2.14
N PHE A 27 -5.69 -3.28 1.18
CA PHE A 27 -5.53 -2.28 0.13
C PHE A 27 -6.78 -2.13 -0.76
N LEU A 28 -7.57 -3.19 -0.88
CA LEU A 28 -8.84 -3.20 -1.62
C LEU A 28 -9.94 -2.34 -0.95
N GLN A 29 -9.76 -1.97 0.31
CA GLN A 29 -10.74 -1.25 1.13
C GLN A 29 -10.24 0.14 1.54
N LEU A 30 -9.17 0.61 0.89
CA LEU A 30 -8.75 2.01 0.97
C LEU A 30 -9.84 2.91 0.36
N ASN A 31 -9.87 4.17 0.81
CA ASN A 31 -10.91 5.12 0.36
C ASN A 31 -10.88 5.32 -1.16
N ASP A 32 -9.70 5.22 -1.77
CA ASP A 32 -9.55 5.15 -3.21
C ASP A 32 -8.74 3.91 -3.61
N ALA A 33 -9.45 2.79 -3.78
CA ALA A 33 -8.85 1.56 -4.27
C ALA A 33 -8.41 1.67 -5.75
N SER A 34 -8.85 2.69 -6.50
CA SER A 34 -8.44 2.88 -7.89
C SER A 34 -6.98 3.29 -8.03
N GLU A 35 -6.44 4.00 -7.02
CA GLU A 35 -5.02 4.40 -6.97
C GLU A 35 -4.07 3.23 -7.21
N TYR A 36 -4.41 2.06 -6.68
CA TYR A 36 -3.61 0.86 -6.83
C TYR A 36 -3.56 0.36 -8.28
N PHE A 37 -4.67 0.48 -9.00
CA PHE A 37 -4.77 -0.02 -10.36
C PHE A 37 -4.14 0.93 -11.39
N TYR A 38 -3.74 2.15 -11.00
CA TYR A 38 -3.02 3.08 -11.87
C TYR A 38 -1.77 2.44 -12.51
N ALA A 39 -0.85 1.93 -11.68
CA ALA A 39 0.39 1.36 -12.19
C ALA A 39 0.15 0.02 -12.92
N TRP A 40 -0.83 -0.75 -12.44
CA TRP A 40 -1.26 -1.99 -13.08
C TRP A 40 -1.69 -1.75 -14.52
N GLU A 41 -2.54 -0.75 -14.78
CA GLU A 41 -3.01 -0.44 -16.13
C GLU A 41 -1.87 -0.07 -17.09
N ILE A 42 -0.82 0.57 -16.60
CA ILE A 42 0.36 0.94 -17.40
C ILE A 42 1.18 -0.31 -17.74
N VAL A 43 1.50 -1.14 -16.74
CA VAL A 43 2.22 -2.42 -16.93
C VAL A 43 1.44 -3.35 -17.86
N GLN A 44 0.16 -3.50 -17.61
CA GLN A 44 -0.77 -4.32 -18.39
C GLN A 44 -0.78 -3.93 -19.87
N ARG A 45 -0.89 -2.63 -20.15
CA ARG A 45 -0.93 -2.10 -21.51
C ARG A 45 0.39 -2.34 -22.23
N LYS A 46 1.53 -2.18 -21.54
CA LYS A 46 2.85 -2.50 -22.10
C LYS A 46 2.98 -3.99 -22.38
N ALA A 47 2.58 -4.84 -21.44
CA ALA A 47 2.60 -6.30 -21.60
C ALA A 47 1.78 -6.75 -22.81
N LEU A 48 0.54 -6.25 -22.96
CA LEU A 48 -0.32 -6.55 -24.11
C LEU A 48 0.31 -6.12 -25.44
N ARG A 49 0.94 -4.94 -25.51
CA ARG A 49 1.67 -4.50 -26.72
C ARG A 49 2.80 -5.49 -27.07
N LEU A 50 3.62 -5.86 -26.10
CA LEU A 50 4.72 -6.82 -26.28
C LEU A 50 4.21 -8.20 -26.71
N THR A 51 3.06 -8.63 -26.20
CA THR A 51 2.40 -9.86 -26.64
C THR A 51 1.97 -9.75 -28.10
N ILE A 52 1.29 -8.67 -28.48
CA ILE A 52 0.80 -8.43 -29.85
C ILE A 52 1.95 -8.43 -30.86
N GLU A 53 3.05 -7.76 -30.53
CA GLU A 53 4.26 -7.70 -31.37
C GLU A 53 4.86 -9.08 -31.66
N LYS A 54 4.65 -10.06 -30.78
CA LYS A 54 5.16 -11.43 -30.89
C LYS A 54 4.16 -12.43 -31.47
N LEU A 55 2.89 -12.02 -31.66
CA LEU A 55 1.89 -12.89 -32.27
C LEU A 55 2.08 -12.93 -33.80
N PRO A 56 1.84 -14.08 -34.45
CA PRO A 56 1.80 -14.15 -35.91
C PRO A 56 0.81 -13.15 -36.52
N ALA A 57 1.13 -12.63 -37.71
CA ALA A 57 0.25 -11.69 -38.41
C ALA A 57 -1.13 -12.32 -38.70
N GLY A 58 -2.19 -11.52 -38.56
CA GLY A 58 -3.58 -11.96 -38.81
C GLY A 58 -4.22 -12.78 -37.69
N VAL A 59 -3.50 -13.04 -36.59
CA VAL A 59 -4.06 -13.75 -35.42
C VAL A 59 -5.09 -12.89 -34.69
N LEU A 60 -4.85 -11.59 -34.61
CA LEU A 60 -5.77 -10.66 -33.97
C LEU A 60 -6.93 -10.33 -34.91
N PRO A 61 -8.18 -10.35 -34.43
CA PRO A 61 -9.31 -9.93 -35.24
C PRO A 61 -9.18 -8.43 -35.57
N ALA A 62 -9.75 -8.02 -36.71
CA ALA A 62 -9.76 -6.60 -37.10
C ALA A 62 -10.46 -5.68 -36.08
N SER A 63 -11.33 -6.25 -35.23
CA SER A 63 -12.01 -5.57 -34.13
C SER A 63 -11.21 -5.50 -32.84
N PHE A 64 -9.96 -5.99 -32.82
CA PHE A 64 -9.13 -5.96 -31.62
C PHE A 64 -8.83 -4.52 -31.20
N ASP A 65 -9.35 -4.12 -30.04
CA ASP A 65 -9.03 -2.85 -29.40
C ASP A 65 -8.19 -3.09 -28.14
N LEU A 66 -6.95 -2.60 -28.15
CA LEU A 66 -6.03 -2.72 -27.03
C LEU A 66 -6.60 -2.09 -25.76
N GLN A 67 -7.31 -0.96 -25.86
CA GLN A 67 -7.79 -0.23 -24.71
C GLN A 67 -8.90 -1.01 -23.98
N SER A 68 -9.87 -1.53 -24.72
CA SER A 68 -10.94 -2.38 -24.18
C SER A 68 -10.38 -3.66 -23.55
N HIS A 69 -9.38 -4.29 -24.18
CA HIS A 69 -8.75 -5.49 -23.61
C HIS A 69 -7.98 -5.18 -22.32
N ALA A 70 -7.26 -4.05 -22.25
CA ALA A 70 -6.57 -3.63 -21.03
C ALA A 70 -7.54 -3.33 -19.88
N ALA A 71 -8.68 -2.69 -20.17
CA ALA A 71 -9.73 -2.44 -19.20
C ALA A 71 -10.36 -3.74 -18.69
N ASN A 72 -10.67 -4.68 -19.59
CA ASN A 72 -11.21 -5.99 -19.24
C ASN A 72 -10.23 -6.81 -18.40
N ALA A 73 -8.95 -6.83 -18.76
CA ALA A 73 -7.91 -7.51 -17.98
C ALA A 73 -7.79 -6.91 -16.57
N THR A 74 -7.91 -5.60 -16.44
CA THR A 74 -7.92 -4.89 -15.14
C THR A 74 -9.14 -5.25 -14.30
N ALA A 75 -10.32 -5.33 -14.91
CA ALA A 75 -11.53 -5.77 -14.22
C ALA A 75 -11.41 -7.23 -13.73
N GLN A 76 -10.89 -8.12 -14.57
CA GLN A 76 -10.64 -9.52 -14.20
C GLN A 76 -9.62 -9.63 -13.07
N PHE A 77 -8.53 -8.86 -13.14
CA PHE A 77 -7.51 -8.83 -12.09
C PHE A 77 -8.11 -8.35 -10.76
N ARG A 78 -8.91 -7.28 -10.78
CA ARG A 78 -9.62 -6.79 -9.59
C ARG A 78 -10.54 -7.87 -9.02
N GLN A 79 -11.29 -8.58 -9.86
CA GLN A 79 -12.16 -9.67 -9.42
C GLN A 79 -11.36 -10.83 -8.82
N LEU A 80 -10.25 -11.22 -9.45
CA LEU A 80 -9.36 -12.27 -8.95
C LEU A 80 -8.82 -11.93 -7.56
N VAL A 81 -8.31 -10.71 -7.38
CA VAL A 81 -7.80 -10.25 -6.08
C VAL A 81 -8.93 -10.23 -5.06
N ALA A 82 -10.12 -9.76 -5.42
CA ALA A 82 -11.29 -9.74 -4.52
C ALA A 82 -11.78 -11.16 -4.15
N SER A 83 -11.69 -12.12 -5.08
CA SER A 83 -12.13 -13.52 -4.87
C SER A 83 -11.10 -14.39 -4.16
N SER A 84 -9.84 -13.97 -4.09
CA SER A 84 -8.76 -14.73 -3.44
C SER A 84 -8.93 -14.86 -1.92
N GLY A 85 -10.01 -14.29 -1.36
CA GLY A 85 -10.30 -14.28 0.06
C GLY A 85 -9.29 -13.44 0.85
N ASP A 86 -9.35 -13.55 2.18
CA ASP A 86 -8.44 -12.84 3.08
C ASP A 86 -6.98 -13.36 3.02
N GLY A 87 -6.74 -14.52 2.40
CA GLY A 87 -5.54 -15.36 2.48
C GLY A 87 -4.30 -14.92 1.68
N GLY A 88 -4.03 -13.62 1.58
CA GLY A 88 -2.82 -13.16 0.84
C GLY A 88 -2.81 -11.70 0.42
N LEU A 89 -3.78 -10.91 0.88
CA LEU A 89 -3.89 -9.52 0.50
C LEU A 89 -2.82 -8.67 1.19
N MET A 90 -2.39 -7.64 0.47
CA MET A 90 -1.54 -6.59 0.99
C MET A 90 -2.33 -5.69 1.94
N TYR A 91 -1.72 -5.36 3.08
CA TYR A 91 -2.25 -4.39 4.02
C TYR A 91 -1.38 -3.14 3.98
N VAL A 92 -2.02 -1.96 4.01
CA VAL A 92 -1.36 -0.66 3.89
C VAL A 92 -1.66 0.21 5.10
N ALA A 93 -0.62 0.82 5.65
CA ALA A 93 -0.73 1.99 6.53
C ALA A 93 0.04 3.15 5.90
N SER A 94 -0.58 4.32 5.85
CA SER A 94 -0.06 5.46 5.10
C SER A 94 0.32 6.62 6.02
N PHE A 95 1.40 7.29 5.65
CA PHE A 95 1.93 8.51 6.23
C PHE A 95 2.21 9.52 5.12
N ALA A 96 2.39 10.78 5.49
CA ALA A 96 2.81 11.84 4.60
C ALA A 96 4.13 12.45 5.08
N THR A 97 4.94 12.92 4.13
CA THR A 97 6.14 13.72 4.42
C THR A 97 5.92 15.21 4.19
N ALA A 98 6.41 16.02 5.12
CA ALA A 98 6.51 17.45 4.94
C ALA A 98 7.56 17.79 3.86
N SER A 99 7.29 18.82 3.06
CA SER A 99 8.19 19.38 2.04
C SER A 99 8.67 20.78 2.40
N THR A 100 8.04 21.38 3.41
CA THR A 100 8.36 22.69 3.95
C THR A 100 8.28 22.61 5.47
N GLU A 101 8.98 23.51 6.15
CA GLU A 101 8.87 23.66 7.61
C GLU A 101 7.43 23.93 8.05
N ASP A 102 6.66 24.65 7.21
CA ASP A 102 5.27 24.94 7.50
C ASP A 102 4.38 23.70 7.49
N HIS A 103 4.57 22.81 6.50
CA HIS A 103 3.90 21.51 6.45
C HIS A 103 4.24 20.65 7.67
N GLU A 104 5.48 20.69 8.13
CA GLU A 104 5.88 19.98 9.35
C GLU A 104 5.19 20.57 10.59
N ARG A 105 5.13 21.89 10.71
CA ARG A 105 4.58 22.58 11.88
C ARG A 105 3.05 22.51 11.98
N ARG A 106 2.35 22.69 10.86
CA ARG A 106 0.88 22.85 10.82
C ARG A 106 0.15 21.70 10.12
N GLY A 107 0.87 20.75 9.54
CA GLY A 107 0.33 19.73 8.65
C GLY A 107 0.10 20.26 7.22
N ILE A 108 -0.34 19.37 6.33
CA ILE A 108 -0.55 19.61 4.91
C ILE A 108 -2.03 19.91 4.69
N LEU A 109 -2.34 21.08 4.12
CA LEU A 109 -3.72 21.58 3.99
C LEU A 109 -4.63 20.62 3.23
N THR A 110 -4.17 20.08 2.10
CA THR A 110 -4.94 19.14 1.28
C THR A 110 -5.27 17.84 2.02
N LEU A 111 -4.38 17.38 2.90
CA LEU A 111 -4.62 16.18 3.71
C LEU A 111 -5.60 16.44 4.85
N TRP A 112 -5.52 17.61 5.48
CA TRP A 112 -6.50 18.05 6.47
C TRP A 112 -7.91 18.06 5.90
N ASP A 113 -8.07 18.66 4.72
CA ASP A 113 -9.34 18.75 4.01
C ASP A 113 -9.87 17.36 3.61
N ARG A 114 -9.08 16.60 2.84
CA ARG A 114 -9.50 15.30 2.28
C ARG A 114 -9.80 14.24 3.33
N TYR A 115 -8.92 14.06 4.32
CA TYR A 115 -9.00 12.90 5.22
C TYR A 115 -9.75 13.16 6.51
N THR A 116 -9.80 14.42 6.96
CA THR A 116 -10.38 14.74 8.27
C THR A 116 -11.40 15.87 8.24
N GLN A 117 -11.55 16.57 7.11
CA GLN A 117 -12.35 17.78 6.99
C GLN A 117 -12.03 18.78 8.10
N HIS A 118 -10.75 18.88 8.47
CA HIS A 118 -10.22 19.67 9.59
C HIS A 118 -10.71 19.30 11.00
N LYS A 119 -11.50 18.22 11.16
CA LYS A 119 -12.06 17.75 12.44
C LYS A 119 -11.22 16.65 13.12
N GLY A 120 -10.09 16.30 12.53
CA GLY A 120 -9.22 15.21 13.00
C GLY A 120 -7.93 15.68 13.64
N TYR A 121 -6.95 14.78 13.65
CA TYR A 121 -5.65 14.95 14.28
C TYR A 121 -4.56 14.46 13.34
N CYS A 122 -3.39 15.07 13.41
CA CYS A 122 -2.19 14.63 12.70
C CYS A 122 -1.15 14.17 13.72
N LEU A 123 -0.82 12.88 13.68
CA LEU A 123 0.18 12.26 14.55
C LEU A 123 1.52 12.23 13.81
N GLN A 124 2.55 12.83 14.38
CA GLN A 124 3.88 12.87 13.76
C GLN A 124 4.84 11.94 14.49
N PHE A 125 5.45 11.02 13.74
CA PHE A 125 6.39 10.03 14.26
C PHE A 125 7.76 10.25 13.63
N GLU A 126 8.82 9.92 14.35
CA GLU A 126 10.15 9.86 13.75
C GLU A 126 10.25 8.64 12.83
N GLU A 127 10.72 8.83 11.60
CA GLU A 127 10.84 7.73 10.63
C GLU A 127 11.70 6.57 11.17
N ASN A 128 12.74 6.87 11.94
CA ASN A 128 13.61 5.87 12.55
C ASN A 128 12.88 5.00 13.59
N ASP A 129 11.93 5.56 14.31
CA ASP A 129 11.12 4.79 15.27
C ASP A 129 10.13 3.89 14.55
N ILE A 130 9.58 4.33 13.41
CA ILE A 130 8.77 3.47 12.53
C ILE A 130 9.61 2.28 12.02
N ARG A 131 10.81 2.55 11.51
CA ARG A 131 11.69 1.49 11.00
C ARG A 131 12.05 0.48 12.08
N ARG A 132 12.45 0.97 13.27
CA ARG A 132 12.73 0.11 14.42
C ARG A 132 11.52 -0.76 14.80
N MET A 133 10.32 -0.18 14.78
CA MET A 133 9.08 -0.92 15.01
C MET A 133 8.89 -2.03 13.97
N LEU A 134 9.10 -1.75 12.68
CA LEU A 134 8.98 -2.76 11.62
C LEU A 134 10.04 -3.87 11.71
N ASP A 135 11.26 -3.55 12.16
CA ASP A 135 12.30 -4.55 12.39
C ASP A 135 11.89 -5.52 13.51
N LEU A 136 11.33 -4.98 14.61
CA LEU A 136 10.72 -5.81 15.66
C LEU A 136 9.53 -6.61 15.11
N GLU A 137 8.77 -6.05 14.16
CA GLU A 137 7.56 -6.69 13.58
C GLU A 137 7.94 -7.92 12.81
N LEU A 138 8.98 -7.77 11.99
CA LEU A 138 9.56 -8.86 11.28
C LEU A 138 9.97 -9.93 12.27
N GLN A 139 10.63 -9.63 13.39
CA GLN A 139 11.10 -10.64 14.35
C GLN A 139 9.99 -11.49 14.99
N LYS A 140 8.79 -10.91 15.20
CA LYS A 140 7.69 -11.53 15.95
C LYS A 140 6.53 -12.02 15.08
N GLY A 141 6.27 -11.37 13.97
CA GLY A 141 5.19 -11.72 13.04
C GLY A 141 5.68 -12.50 11.82
N SER A 142 4.83 -13.39 11.31
CA SER A 142 5.07 -14.11 10.06
C SER A 142 4.58 -13.27 8.88
N TYR A 143 5.52 -12.86 8.02
CA TYR A 143 5.27 -12.04 6.85
C TYR A 143 5.96 -12.63 5.63
N ALA A 144 5.27 -12.65 4.50
CA ALA A 144 5.88 -12.86 3.20
C ALA A 144 6.70 -11.63 2.75
N ALA A 145 6.27 -10.43 3.17
CA ALA A 145 6.98 -9.18 3.01
C ALA A 145 6.46 -8.13 4.02
N LEU A 146 7.35 -7.26 4.50
CA LEU A 146 7.03 -6.07 5.29
C LEU A 146 8.04 -4.97 4.94
N SER A 147 7.59 -3.80 4.51
CA SER A 147 8.48 -2.70 4.14
C SER A 147 7.86 -1.33 4.40
N LEU A 148 8.72 -0.31 4.54
CA LEU A 148 8.36 1.10 4.59
C LEU A 148 8.95 1.80 3.37
N GLU A 149 8.09 2.23 2.47
CA GLU A 149 8.48 2.71 1.15
C GLU A 149 7.87 4.07 0.85
N ARG A 150 8.59 4.90 0.11
CA ARG A 150 8.05 6.16 -0.42
C ARG A 150 7.26 5.85 -1.69
N VAL A 151 6.09 6.45 -1.80
CA VAL A 151 5.29 6.38 -3.03
C VAL A 151 5.99 7.19 -4.12
N ARG A 152 6.08 6.60 -5.31
CA ARG A 152 6.55 7.22 -6.54
C ARG A 152 5.33 7.70 -7.33
N TYR A 153 5.36 8.95 -7.77
CA TYR A 153 4.27 9.54 -8.52
C TYR A 153 4.54 9.41 -10.03
N GLY A 154 3.66 8.70 -10.73
CA GLY A 154 3.88 8.28 -12.12
C GLY A 154 4.54 6.91 -12.23
N VAL A 155 4.80 6.46 -13.47
CA VAL A 155 5.55 5.23 -13.76
C VAL A 155 6.59 5.56 -14.83
N ASP A 156 7.87 5.25 -14.56
CA ASP A 156 8.92 5.36 -15.56
C ASP A 156 8.98 4.07 -16.39
N GLU A 157 8.55 4.12 -17.65
CA GLU A 157 8.60 2.97 -18.55
C GLU A 157 10.03 2.52 -18.89
N ASN A 158 11.04 3.34 -18.57
CA ASN A 158 12.44 2.96 -18.74
C ASN A 158 13.02 2.19 -17.55
N ASP A 159 12.34 2.22 -16.40
CA ASP A 159 12.77 1.53 -15.19
C ASP A 159 12.90 0.01 -15.43
N ARG A 160 13.96 -0.56 -14.86
CA ARG A 160 14.29 -1.98 -15.04
C ARG A 160 13.20 -2.89 -14.49
N GLU A 161 12.61 -2.54 -13.36
CA GLU A 161 11.53 -3.31 -12.74
C GLU A 161 10.27 -3.26 -13.60
N PHE A 162 9.89 -2.08 -14.10
CA PHE A 162 8.75 -1.93 -15.02
C PHE A 162 8.89 -2.82 -16.26
N LYS A 163 10.05 -2.76 -16.93
CA LYS A 163 10.35 -3.57 -18.12
C LYS A 163 10.27 -5.06 -17.80
N THR A 164 10.88 -5.48 -16.69
CA THR A 164 10.88 -6.87 -16.25
C THR A 164 9.45 -7.38 -16.00
N LEU A 165 8.64 -6.62 -15.26
CA LEU A 165 7.26 -7.02 -14.96
C LEU A 165 6.38 -7.08 -16.22
N SER A 166 6.53 -6.10 -17.11
CA SER A 166 5.78 -6.06 -18.37
C SER A 166 6.15 -7.23 -19.28
N ASP A 167 7.45 -7.54 -19.40
CA ASP A 167 7.95 -8.68 -20.18
C ASP A 167 7.45 -10.02 -19.62
N GLN A 168 7.53 -10.20 -18.30
CA GLN A 168 7.05 -11.42 -17.62
C GLN A 168 5.55 -11.61 -17.80
N LEU A 169 4.77 -10.54 -17.65
CA LEU A 169 3.32 -10.57 -17.87
C LEU A 169 3.00 -10.86 -19.34
N ALA A 170 3.77 -10.32 -20.29
CA ALA A 170 3.63 -10.64 -21.71
C ALA A 170 3.90 -12.12 -22.00
N GLN A 171 4.86 -12.75 -21.32
CA GLN A 171 5.11 -14.21 -21.46
C GLN A 171 3.93 -15.03 -20.96
N ILE A 172 3.24 -14.62 -19.89
CA ILE A 172 2.01 -15.27 -19.43
C ILE A 172 0.92 -15.19 -20.51
N TYR A 173 0.73 -14.04 -21.14
CA TYR A 173 -0.25 -13.90 -22.22
C TYR A 173 0.09 -14.74 -23.45
N LEU A 174 1.37 -14.81 -23.83
CA LEU A 174 1.81 -15.68 -24.91
C LEU A 174 1.56 -17.14 -24.58
N LEU A 175 1.83 -17.58 -23.34
CA LEU A 175 1.52 -18.94 -22.90
C LEU A 175 0.02 -19.25 -22.95
N GLN A 176 -0.83 -18.32 -22.52
CA GLN A 176 -2.28 -18.47 -22.62
C GLN A 176 -2.74 -18.55 -24.08
N ALA A 177 -2.21 -17.70 -24.95
CA ALA A 177 -2.50 -17.72 -26.38
C ALA A 177 -2.03 -19.03 -27.04
N ALA A 178 -0.81 -19.50 -26.73
CA ALA A 178 -0.26 -20.76 -27.23
C ALA A 178 -1.12 -21.96 -26.82
N ARG A 179 -1.63 -21.97 -25.58
CA ARG A 179 -2.55 -23.00 -25.09
C ARG A 179 -3.92 -22.94 -25.79
N ALA A 180 -4.43 -21.74 -26.03
CA ALA A 180 -5.72 -21.55 -26.70
C ALA A 180 -5.65 -21.85 -28.21
N ARG A 181 -4.47 -21.66 -28.82
CA ARG A 181 -4.22 -21.80 -30.27
C ARG A 181 -2.92 -22.55 -30.53
N PRO A 182 -2.89 -23.88 -30.28
CA PRO A 182 -1.70 -24.69 -30.47
C PRO A 182 -1.25 -24.77 -31.95
N ASP A 183 -2.15 -24.45 -32.88
CA ASP A 183 -1.90 -24.39 -34.32
C ASP A 183 -0.96 -23.24 -34.73
N LEU A 184 -0.84 -22.19 -33.92
CA LEU A 184 -0.11 -20.97 -34.27
C LEU A 184 1.38 -20.99 -33.92
N GLN A 185 1.90 -22.08 -33.34
CA GLN A 185 3.31 -22.23 -32.94
C GLN A 185 3.89 -21.01 -32.20
N ILE A 186 3.11 -20.44 -31.27
CA ILE A 186 3.51 -19.25 -30.52
C ILE A 186 4.72 -19.59 -29.62
N GLU A 187 5.83 -18.89 -29.82
CA GLU A 187 7.03 -19.04 -29.01
C GLU A 187 6.86 -18.38 -27.64
N VAL A 188 7.16 -19.14 -26.58
CA VAL A 188 7.14 -18.68 -25.19
C VAL A 188 8.55 -18.80 -24.62
N ASP A 189 9.08 -17.72 -24.05
CA ASP A 189 10.35 -17.74 -23.35
C ASP A 189 10.12 -18.23 -21.91
N PHE A 190 10.28 -19.53 -21.70
CA PHE A 190 10.09 -20.17 -20.40
C PHE A 190 11.14 -19.76 -19.35
N GLU A 191 12.32 -19.30 -19.75
CA GLU A 191 13.33 -18.79 -18.80
C GLU A 191 12.89 -17.48 -18.16
N ARG A 192 12.08 -16.70 -18.89
CA ARG A 192 11.49 -15.44 -18.40
C ARG A 192 10.14 -15.63 -17.73
N LEU A 193 9.58 -16.84 -17.67
CA LEU A 193 8.27 -17.09 -17.09
C LEU A 193 8.38 -17.26 -15.56
N PRO A 194 7.94 -16.29 -14.75
CA PRO A 194 7.93 -16.45 -13.30
C PRO A 194 6.81 -17.41 -12.87
N SER A 195 6.88 -17.91 -11.62
CA SER A 195 5.69 -18.50 -11.01
C SER A 195 4.60 -17.42 -10.83
N GLU A 196 3.34 -17.82 -11.01
CA GLU A 196 2.20 -16.89 -10.94
C GLU A 196 2.15 -16.15 -9.59
N ALA A 197 2.35 -16.86 -8.48
CA ALA A 197 2.37 -16.27 -7.14
C ALA A 197 3.51 -15.24 -6.96
N TYR A 198 4.70 -15.50 -7.52
CA TYR A 198 5.82 -14.57 -7.45
C TYR A 198 5.55 -13.30 -8.26
N LEU A 199 5.06 -13.44 -9.51
CA LEU A 199 4.73 -12.29 -10.34
C LEU A 199 3.60 -11.48 -9.74
N LEU A 200 2.53 -12.13 -9.26
CA LEU A 200 1.42 -11.46 -8.61
C LEU A 200 1.92 -10.60 -7.45
N ARG A 201 2.73 -11.16 -6.54
CA ARG A 201 3.31 -10.40 -5.43
C ARG A 201 4.13 -9.20 -5.92
N ARG A 202 5.00 -9.39 -6.91
CA ARG A 202 5.86 -8.32 -7.44
C ARG A 202 5.07 -7.20 -8.12
N LEU A 203 4.06 -7.56 -8.92
CA LEU A 203 3.09 -6.61 -9.49
C LEU A 203 2.38 -5.86 -8.37
N MET A 204 1.98 -6.57 -7.32
CA MET A 204 1.27 -5.98 -6.20
C MET A 204 2.13 -4.94 -5.46
N GLU A 205 3.39 -5.28 -5.16
CA GLU A 205 4.37 -4.37 -4.57
C GLU A 205 4.70 -3.18 -5.47
N PHE A 206 4.79 -3.41 -6.79
CA PHE A 206 5.01 -2.34 -7.77
C PHE A 206 3.83 -1.37 -7.79
N CYS A 207 2.60 -1.87 -7.87
CA CYS A 207 1.39 -1.07 -7.88
C CYS A 207 1.21 -0.29 -6.57
N ALA A 208 1.55 -0.90 -5.43
CA ALA A 208 1.45 -0.23 -4.14
C ALA A 208 2.41 0.97 -4.00
N ARG A 209 3.57 0.90 -4.66
CA ARG A 209 4.62 1.94 -4.66
C ARG A 209 4.38 3.06 -5.66
N HIS A 210 3.47 2.90 -6.61
CA HIS A 210 3.23 3.92 -7.63
C HIS A 210 1.82 4.50 -7.47
N LYS A 211 1.69 5.79 -7.71
CA LYS A 211 0.42 6.53 -7.60
C LYS A 211 0.31 7.53 -8.74
N ASP A 212 -0.92 7.90 -9.10
CA ASP A 212 -1.15 8.91 -10.12
C ASP A 212 -0.52 10.26 -9.70
N PRO A 213 0.18 10.98 -10.61
CA PRO A 213 0.77 12.28 -10.32
C PRO A 213 -0.17 13.33 -9.72
N CYS A 214 -1.49 13.25 -9.95
CA CYS A 214 -2.43 14.21 -9.35
C CYS A 214 -2.50 14.16 -7.81
N PHE A 215 -1.92 13.13 -7.20
CA PHE A 215 -1.80 12.97 -5.75
C PHE A 215 -0.41 13.32 -5.19
N GLU A 216 0.48 13.94 -5.99
CA GLU A 216 1.85 14.23 -5.59
C GLU A 216 1.94 15.03 -4.28
N ASP A 217 0.98 15.92 -4.00
CA ASP A 217 0.98 16.72 -2.77
C ASP A 217 0.86 15.89 -1.49
N GLU A 218 0.37 14.65 -1.57
CA GLU A 218 0.24 13.77 -0.40
C GLU A 218 1.60 13.28 0.12
N ARG A 219 2.64 13.28 -0.74
CA ARG A 219 4.03 12.89 -0.41
C ARG A 219 4.08 11.63 0.46
N GLU A 220 3.38 10.62 -0.02
CA GLU A 220 2.97 9.48 0.77
C GLU A 220 4.15 8.52 1.03
N VAL A 221 4.19 7.99 2.25
CA VAL A 221 5.06 6.90 2.67
C VAL A 221 4.16 5.79 3.19
N ARG A 222 4.30 4.59 2.62
CA ARG A 222 3.44 3.46 2.93
C ARG A 222 4.22 2.38 3.65
N ILE A 223 3.59 1.79 4.66
CA ILE A 223 3.96 0.46 5.14
C ILE A 223 3.19 -0.54 4.29
N PHE A 224 3.89 -1.46 3.63
CA PHE A 224 3.28 -2.60 2.97
C PHE A 224 3.50 -3.85 3.81
N ALA A 225 2.41 -4.55 4.10
CA ALA A 225 2.45 -5.77 4.89
C ALA A 225 1.73 -6.90 4.15
N PHE A 226 2.47 -7.97 3.87
CA PHE A 226 1.95 -9.21 3.32
C PHE A 226 2.06 -10.29 4.42
N PRO A 227 1.04 -10.46 5.28
CA PRO A 227 1.07 -11.46 6.33
C PRO A 227 1.10 -12.86 5.71
N ALA A 228 1.97 -13.73 6.23
CA ALA A 228 2.00 -15.14 5.82
C ALA A 228 0.87 -15.91 6.52
N ASP A 229 0.30 -16.93 5.87
CA ASP A 229 -0.74 -17.78 6.45
C ASP A 229 -0.20 -18.81 7.43
N GLU A 230 1.11 -19.05 7.41
CA GLU A 230 1.77 -20.05 8.24
C GLU A 230 2.77 -19.40 9.21
N ALA A 231 2.86 -19.99 10.40
CA ALA A 231 3.89 -19.61 11.36
C ALA A 231 5.26 -20.03 10.84
N SER A 232 6.28 -19.20 11.08
CA SER A 232 7.67 -19.52 10.70
C SER A 232 8.52 -19.74 11.94
N VAL A 233 9.28 -20.84 11.96
CA VAL A 233 10.26 -21.11 13.01
C VAL A 233 11.56 -20.38 12.66
N ARG A 234 12.09 -19.58 13.58
CA ARG A 234 13.30 -18.80 13.38
C ARG A 234 14.32 -19.12 14.45
N PHE A 235 15.57 -19.31 14.01
CA PHE A 235 16.65 -19.78 14.87
C PHE A 235 16.90 -18.90 16.11
N LEU A 236 16.78 -17.57 15.98
CA LEU A 236 17.07 -16.63 17.07
C LEU A 236 15.85 -16.12 17.83
N THR A 237 14.71 -15.94 17.14
CA THR A 237 13.54 -15.26 17.72
C THR A 237 12.41 -16.20 18.11
N GLY A 238 12.56 -17.51 17.84
CA GLY A 238 11.55 -18.53 18.12
C GLY A 238 10.49 -18.61 17.02
N ILE A 239 9.25 -18.90 17.41
CA ILE A 239 8.12 -19.02 16.48
C ILE A 239 7.57 -17.62 16.19
N ALA A 240 7.65 -17.19 14.93
CA ALA A 240 6.97 -15.98 14.47
C ALA A 240 5.49 -16.29 14.24
N GLY A 241 4.62 -15.56 14.95
CA GLY A 241 3.18 -15.80 14.96
C GLY A 241 2.50 -15.36 13.68
N VAL A 242 1.46 -16.10 13.26
CA VAL A 242 0.59 -15.67 12.17
C VAL A 242 -0.18 -14.42 12.58
N LYS A 243 -0.15 -13.39 11.73
CA LYS A 243 -0.86 -12.14 11.98
C LYS A 243 -2.37 -12.34 11.91
N LYS A 244 -3.07 -11.88 12.95
CA LYS A 244 -4.53 -11.94 13.00
C LYS A 244 -5.13 -10.87 12.10
N ARG A 245 -5.86 -11.32 11.08
CA ARG A 245 -6.73 -10.47 10.28
C ARG A 245 -7.99 -10.18 11.08
N ARG A 246 -8.34 -8.91 11.19
CA ARG A 246 -9.47 -8.42 12.01
C ARG A 246 -10.40 -7.63 11.12
N GLN A 247 -11.67 -7.55 11.50
CA GLN A 247 -12.66 -6.75 10.78
C GLN A 247 -13.23 -5.68 11.71
N THR A 248 -13.37 -4.46 11.19
CA THR A 248 -14.08 -3.38 11.87
C THR A 248 -15.60 -3.63 11.80
N PRO A 249 -16.41 -2.98 12.66
CA PRO A 249 -17.87 -3.04 12.55
C PRO A 249 -18.40 -2.58 11.17
N ALA A 250 -17.65 -1.72 10.48
CA ALA A 250 -17.96 -1.24 9.13
C ALA A 250 -17.51 -2.22 8.01
N GLY A 251 -17.01 -3.41 8.37
CA GLY A 251 -16.61 -4.44 7.42
C GLY A 251 -15.19 -4.32 6.86
N LYS A 252 -14.43 -3.26 7.21
CA LYS A 252 -13.03 -3.12 6.78
C LYS A 252 -12.12 -4.12 7.49
N THR A 253 -11.36 -4.89 6.72
CA THR A 253 -10.34 -5.84 7.15
C THR A 253 -9.02 -5.11 7.39
N TYR A 254 -8.37 -5.41 8.50
CA TYR A 254 -7.09 -4.83 8.89
C TYR A 254 -6.22 -5.83 9.64
N ILE A 255 -4.92 -5.55 9.71
CA ILE A 255 -4.00 -6.17 10.67
C ILE A 255 -3.48 -5.11 11.64
N ALA A 256 -3.23 -5.54 12.87
CA ALA A 256 -2.62 -4.68 13.87
C ALA A 256 -1.08 -4.78 13.78
N LEU A 257 -0.46 -3.75 13.22
CA LEU A 257 0.97 -3.54 13.32
C LEU A 257 1.25 -3.04 14.73
N GLY A 258 2.05 -3.75 15.52
CA GLY A 258 2.20 -3.34 16.92
C GLY A 258 1.98 -4.40 17.98
N GLU A 259 1.27 -5.47 17.62
CA GLU A 259 0.50 -6.20 18.64
C GLU A 259 1.34 -7.15 19.53
N TYR A 260 2.64 -7.31 19.24
CA TYR A 260 3.51 -8.29 19.90
C TYR A 260 4.65 -7.66 20.72
N TRP A 261 4.61 -6.36 20.99
CA TRP A 261 5.64 -5.70 21.79
C TRP A 261 5.09 -4.80 22.87
N ASP A 262 5.91 -4.67 23.91
CA ASP A 262 5.71 -3.73 25.01
C ASP A 262 6.22 -2.32 24.69
N PHE A 263 7.05 -2.17 23.63
CA PHE A 263 7.55 -0.87 23.22
C PHE A 263 6.41 -0.05 22.60
N GLN A 264 6.07 1.05 23.27
CA GLN A 264 4.98 1.91 22.85
C GLN A 264 5.43 2.81 21.71
N LEU A 265 4.76 2.70 20.57
CA LEU A 265 4.95 3.64 19.48
C LEU A 265 4.22 4.95 19.82
N THR A 266 5.01 5.87 20.32
CA THR A 266 4.55 7.18 20.78
C THR A 266 4.79 8.22 19.70
N PRO A 267 3.78 9.00 19.28
CA PRO A 267 4.02 10.12 18.39
C PRO A 267 4.92 11.13 19.09
N ARG A 268 5.82 11.77 18.34
CA ARG A 268 6.58 12.91 18.85
C ARG A 268 5.65 14.10 19.09
N ARG A 269 4.71 14.31 18.16
CA ARG A 269 3.76 15.44 18.19
C ARG A 269 2.36 15.00 17.78
N ILE A 270 1.37 15.66 18.37
CA ILE A 270 -0.03 15.61 17.95
C ILE A 270 -0.44 17.02 17.54
N ILE A 271 -0.83 17.20 16.29
CA ILE A 271 -1.39 18.46 15.79
C ILE A 271 -2.91 18.29 15.76
N ILE A 272 -3.62 19.19 16.45
CA ILE A 272 -5.08 19.23 16.51
C ILE A 272 -5.59 20.03 15.31
N GLY A 273 -6.47 19.43 14.51
CA GLY A 273 -7.09 20.11 13.37
C GLY A 273 -7.88 21.34 13.80
N THR A 274 -7.98 22.33 12.92
CA THR A 274 -8.59 23.64 13.22
C THR A 274 -10.07 23.59 13.64
N ARG A 275 -10.80 22.51 13.31
CA ARG A 275 -12.20 22.26 13.71
C ARG A 275 -12.34 21.03 14.61
N ALA A 276 -11.22 20.46 15.08
CA ALA A 276 -11.23 19.29 15.95
C ALA A 276 -11.49 19.70 17.41
N ASP A 277 -11.95 18.75 18.21
CA ASP A 277 -12.10 18.94 19.66
C ASP A 277 -10.71 19.10 20.30
N PRO A 278 -10.40 20.24 20.94
CA PRO A 278 -9.10 20.48 21.54
C PRO A 278 -8.85 19.69 22.82
N ASP A 279 -9.89 19.18 23.49
CA ASP A 279 -9.73 18.44 24.73
C ASP A 279 -9.34 16.99 24.45
N ILE A 280 -8.03 16.76 24.41
CA ILE A 280 -7.40 15.44 24.25
C ILE A 280 -6.48 15.07 25.41
N ALA A 281 -6.55 15.78 26.55
CA ALA A 281 -5.62 15.60 27.66
C ALA A 281 -5.63 14.16 28.21
N SER A 282 -6.81 13.55 28.31
CA SER A 282 -6.98 12.16 28.74
C SER A 282 -6.33 11.17 27.77
N ILE A 283 -6.37 11.45 26.47
CA ILE A 283 -5.77 10.61 25.42
C ILE A 283 -4.24 10.77 25.43
N VAL A 284 -3.75 12.01 25.53
CA VAL A 284 -2.32 12.32 25.64
C VAL A 284 -1.70 11.64 26.86
N GLY A 285 -2.44 11.58 27.96
CA GLY A 285 -2.04 10.89 29.19
C GLY A 285 -1.83 9.38 29.04
N LEU A 286 -2.30 8.76 27.96
CA LEU A 286 -2.06 7.34 27.69
C LEU A 286 -0.66 7.08 27.14
N TYR A 287 0.04 8.08 26.60
CA TYR A 287 1.37 7.92 26.00
C TYR A 287 2.50 8.13 27.01
N ASP A 288 3.55 7.34 26.84
CA ASP A 288 4.83 7.51 27.53
C ASP A 288 5.99 7.38 26.52
N PRO A 289 6.82 8.43 26.29
CA PRO A 289 6.66 9.78 26.84
C PRO A 289 5.38 10.46 26.32
N LYS A 290 4.98 11.58 26.94
CA LYS A 290 3.83 12.35 26.44
C LYS A 290 4.22 13.10 25.15
N PRO A 291 3.42 13.02 24.06
CA PRO A 291 3.65 13.81 22.87
C PRO A 291 3.51 15.31 23.13
N GLU A 292 4.24 16.12 22.37
CA GLU A 292 3.98 17.55 22.26
C GLU A 292 2.62 17.78 21.57
N VAL A 293 1.83 18.74 22.04
CA VAL A 293 0.50 19.05 21.47
C VAL A 293 0.52 20.43 20.83
N TYR A 294 0.09 20.50 19.57
CA TYR A 294 0.01 21.74 18.78
C TYR A 294 -1.40 21.91 18.19
N HIS A 295 -1.74 23.14 17.82
CA HIS A 295 -2.95 23.44 17.04
C HIS A 295 -2.57 23.82 15.62
N ALA A 296 -3.23 23.22 14.63
CA ALA A 296 -3.11 23.67 13.26
C ALA A 296 -3.65 25.11 13.17
N SER A 297 -2.85 26.03 12.65
CA SER A 297 -3.25 27.43 12.41
C SER A 297 -3.32 27.67 10.91
N LEU A 298 -4.25 27.02 10.21
CA LEU A 298 -4.40 27.11 8.75
C LEU A 298 -5.50 28.12 8.39
N PRO A 299 -5.35 28.89 7.29
CA PRO A 299 -6.43 29.73 6.79
C PRO A 299 -7.52 28.82 6.21
N ILE A 300 -8.63 28.67 6.93
CA ILE A 300 -9.81 27.97 6.40
C ILE A 300 -10.76 29.02 5.85
N ALA A 301 -11.20 28.83 4.61
CA ALA A 301 -12.28 29.61 4.01
C ALA A 301 -13.66 29.19 4.54
#